data_AF-A0AA88UB32-F1
#
_entry.id   AF-A0AA88UB32-F1
#
_cell.length_a   1.000
_cell.length_b   1.000
_cell.length_c   1.000
_cell.angle_alpha   90.00
_cell.angle_beta   90.00
_cell.angle_gamma   90.00
#
_symmetry.space_group_name_H-M   'P 1'
#
loop_
_entity.id
_entity.type
_entity.pdbx_description
1 polymer ?
#
loop_
_entity_poly.entity_id
_entity_poly.type
_entity_poly.pdbx_seq_one_letter_code
_entity_poly.pdbx_strand_id
1 'polypeptide(L)'
;MDVANLFKPMLTRGHLRCIGATTVEEYRKYVEKDVAFERRFQQVYVVEPSVADTISILRGLKEKYEGHQGVRIQDRALMVAAQLSSRCITGRHLPDKAIDLVDEACAIVQLNSQPEEIDNLERRIMQLEIEHHALEKEKDKASKARLDEVKRELSDLKEKLQPLKMKYQKEKERIDEIRRLKQKRKELLFAAEEAQRRFELARAADLRFGAIQEVEAALAKFEESTDENLMLSEAVGPEQIAEVVSRWTGIPVTRLGQNEKERLIGLAERLHQRVLGQDQVVSAVAEAVLRSRAELPPSAQEPVKHPEQSLESPHFTNV
;
A
#
# COMPACT_ATOMS: atom_id res chain seq x y z
N MET A 1 -13.02 40.47 -1.94
CA MET A 1 -11.63 40.98 -2.06
C MET A 1 -10.78 39.85 -2.57
N ASP A 2 -10.07 40.05 -3.68
CA ASP A 2 -9.12 39.08 -4.20
C ASP A 2 -7.79 39.21 -3.42
N VAL A 3 -7.47 38.18 -2.62
CA VAL A 3 -6.28 38.15 -1.75
C VAL A 3 -4.99 38.28 -2.57
N ALA A 4 -5.02 37.91 -3.86
CA ALA A 4 -3.89 38.07 -4.77
C ALA A 4 -3.39 39.52 -4.86
N ASN A 5 -4.29 40.51 -4.81
CA ASN A 5 -3.91 41.93 -4.87
C ASN A 5 -3.22 42.44 -3.60
N LEU A 6 -3.35 41.71 -2.48
CA LEU A 6 -2.64 42.02 -1.23
C LEU A 6 -1.15 41.61 -1.33
N PHE A 7 -0.84 40.52 -2.02
CA PHE A 7 0.51 39.97 -2.11
C PHE A 7 1.39 40.64 -3.17
N LYS A 8 0.80 41.13 -4.27
CA LYS A 8 1.55 41.74 -5.39
C LYS A 8 2.53 42.85 -4.96
N PRO A 9 2.18 43.81 -4.08
CA PRO A 9 3.12 44.84 -3.64
C PRO A 9 4.30 44.25 -2.85
N MET A 10 4.03 43.26 -1.99
CA MET A 10 5.04 42.63 -1.15
C MET A 10 6.02 41.77 -1.96
N LEU A 11 5.51 41.05 -2.96
CA LEU A 11 6.31 40.28 -3.91
C LEU A 11 7.16 41.19 -4.80
N THR A 12 6.60 42.30 -5.27
CA THR A 12 7.31 43.25 -6.13
C THR A 12 8.47 43.93 -5.41
N ARG A 13 8.31 44.23 -4.11
CA ARG A 13 9.35 44.83 -3.27
C ARG A 13 10.34 43.81 -2.69
N GLY A 14 10.11 42.51 -2.91
CA GLY A 14 10.96 41.43 -2.38
C GLY A 14 10.84 41.22 -0.87
N HIS A 15 9.82 41.76 -0.21
CA HIS A 15 9.60 41.58 1.23
C HIS A 15 8.97 40.22 1.58
N LEU A 16 8.39 39.54 0.59
CA LEU A 16 7.81 38.22 0.74
C LEU A 16 8.58 37.20 -0.11
N ARG A 17 9.08 36.14 0.54
CA ARG A 17 9.57 34.93 -0.13
C ARG A 17 8.51 33.85 0.06
N CYS A 18 8.08 33.23 -1.03
CA CYS A 18 7.08 32.16 -0.97
C CYS A 18 7.42 31.06 -1.98
N ILE A 19 6.99 29.84 -1.67
CA ILE A 19 6.97 28.70 -2.59
C ILE A 19 5.50 28.36 -2.79
N GLY A 20 5.04 28.43 -4.03
CA GLY A 20 3.68 28.02 -4.42
C GLY A 20 3.70 26.60 -5.01
N ALA A 21 2.63 25.85 -4.78
CA ALA A 21 2.40 24.55 -5.42
C ALA A 21 0.99 24.56 -6.02
N THR A 22 0.87 24.19 -7.30
CA THR A 22 -0.39 24.16 -8.05
C THR A 22 -0.24 23.24 -9.25
N THR A 23 -1.34 22.91 -9.93
CA THR A 23 -1.31 22.14 -11.18
C THR A 23 -0.92 23.02 -12.36
N VAL A 24 -0.45 22.40 -13.46
CA VAL A 24 -0.11 23.12 -14.70
C VAL A 24 -1.32 23.87 -15.26
N GLU A 25 -2.52 23.28 -15.14
CA GLU A 25 -3.77 23.88 -15.62
C GLU A 25 -4.15 25.12 -14.83
N GLU A 26 -4.08 25.06 -13.50
CA GLU A 26 -4.35 26.20 -12.62
C GLU A 26 -3.29 27.29 -12.77
N TYR A 27 -2.02 26.92 -12.92
CA TYR A 27 -0.95 27.87 -13.18
C TYR A 27 -1.23 28.68 -14.46
N ARG A 28 -1.55 27.99 -15.56
CA ARG A 28 -1.93 28.62 -16.85
C ARG A 28 -3.14 29.53 -16.71
N LYS A 29 -4.09 29.16 -15.86
CA LYS A 29 -5.34 29.91 -15.68
C LYS A 29 -5.19 31.15 -14.83
N TYR A 30 -4.43 31.07 -13.73
CA TYR A 30 -4.43 32.09 -12.67
C TYR A 30 -3.11 32.84 -12.51
N VAL A 31 -1.98 32.25 -12.89
CA VAL A 31 -0.64 32.84 -12.68
C VAL A 31 -0.07 33.37 -13.99
N GLU A 32 -0.10 32.58 -15.05
CA GLU A 32 0.48 32.94 -16.35
C GLU A 32 -0.25 34.11 -17.02
N LYS A 33 -1.56 34.23 -16.80
CA LYS A 33 -2.36 35.36 -17.32
C LYS A 33 -2.09 36.68 -16.60
N ASP A 34 -1.46 36.65 -15.43
CA ASP A 34 -1.17 37.84 -14.64
C ASP A 34 0.31 38.22 -14.74
N VAL A 35 0.60 39.26 -15.52
CA VAL A 35 1.94 39.77 -15.81
C VAL A 35 2.74 40.07 -14.53
N ALA A 36 2.08 40.46 -13.43
CA ALA A 36 2.78 40.75 -12.17
C ALA A 36 3.31 39.47 -11.51
N PHE A 37 2.58 38.35 -11.61
CA PHE A 37 2.99 37.07 -11.04
C PHE A 37 3.96 36.33 -11.96
N GLU A 38 3.71 36.31 -13.27
CA GLU A 38 4.56 35.63 -14.25
C GLU A 38 6.04 36.08 -14.15
N ARG A 39 6.27 37.39 -13.96
CA ARG A 39 7.61 37.98 -13.83
C ARG A 39 8.29 37.76 -12.47
N ARG A 40 7.61 37.13 -11.52
CA ARG A 40 8.07 36.97 -10.13
C ARG A 40 8.13 35.52 -9.69
N PHE A 41 7.39 34.63 -10.33
CA PHE A 41 7.48 33.20 -10.11
C PHE A 41 8.35 32.52 -11.14
N GLN A 42 9.34 31.76 -10.68
CA GLN A 42 10.05 30.79 -11.51
C GLN A 42 9.28 29.48 -11.48
N GLN A 43 8.94 28.95 -12.66
CA GLN A 43 8.33 27.62 -12.76
C GLN A 43 9.39 26.55 -12.49
N VAL A 44 9.04 25.62 -11.60
CA VAL A 44 9.79 24.39 -11.34
C VAL A 44 8.83 23.23 -11.54
N TYR A 45 9.03 22.47 -12.63
CA TYR A 45 8.18 21.34 -12.95
C TYR A 45 8.55 20.13 -12.09
N VAL A 46 7.57 19.62 -11.35
CA VAL A 46 7.69 18.38 -10.58
C VAL A 46 6.83 17.34 -11.28
N VAL A 47 7.47 16.40 -11.96
CA VAL A 47 6.79 15.33 -12.70
C VAL A 47 6.53 14.13 -11.79
N GLU A 48 5.55 13.31 -12.18
CA GLU A 48 5.32 12.01 -11.55
C GLU A 48 6.60 11.16 -11.65
N PRO A 49 7.08 10.57 -10.54
CA PRO A 49 8.25 9.69 -10.56
C PRO A 49 7.97 8.40 -11.33
N SER A 50 9.01 7.81 -11.90
CA SER A 50 8.90 6.48 -12.50
C SER A 50 8.59 5.42 -11.44
N VAL A 51 8.22 4.21 -11.88
CA VAL A 51 8.04 3.07 -10.97
C VAL A 51 9.33 2.77 -10.20
N ALA A 52 10.50 2.85 -10.86
CA ALA A 52 11.80 2.62 -10.24
C ALA A 52 12.14 3.70 -9.20
N ASP A 53 11.87 4.96 -9.51
CA ASP A 53 12.08 6.08 -8.57
C ASP A 53 11.14 5.96 -7.38
N THR A 54 9.88 5.57 -7.61
CA THR A 54 8.90 5.32 -6.55
C THR A 54 9.37 4.22 -5.61
N ILE A 55 9.92 3.12 -6.12
CA ILE A 55 10.50 2.06 -5.27
C ILE A 55 11.62 2.62 -4.40
N SER A 56 12.45 3.50 -4.94
CA SER A 56 13.55 4.14 -4.19
C SER A 56 13.02 5.09 -3.11
N ILE A 57 11.97 5.87 -3.41
CA ILE A 57 11.25 6.71 -2.45
C ILE A 57 10.67 5.85 -1.32
N LEU A 58 9.97 4.77 -1.66
CA LEU A 58 9.38 3.83 -0.70
C LEU A 58 10.45 3.19 0.19
N ARG A 59 11.60 2.79 -0.36
CA ARG A 59 12.75 2.28 0.42
C ARG A 59 13.28 3.32 1.40
N GLY A 60 13.37 4.59 1.00
CA GLY A 60 13.77 5.69 1.89
C GLY A 60 12.74 6.00 2.98
N LEU A 61 11.46 5.69 2.74
CA LEU A 61 10.38 5.85 3.72
C LEU A 61 10.18 4.62 4.61
N LYS A 62 10.68 3.45 4.18
CA LYS A 62 10.46 2.15 4.83
C LYS A 62 10.64 2.21 6.34
N GLU A 63 11.82 2.61 6.83
CA GLU A 63 12.10 2.63 8.27
C GLU A 63 11.13 3.52 9.07
N LYS A 64 10.65 4.61 8.45
CA LYS A 64 9.66 5.49 9.08
C LYS A 64 8.32 4.79 9.22
N TYR A 65 7.85 4.08 8.19
CA TYR A 65 6.58 3.35 8.25
C TYR A 65 6.67 2.15 9.18
N GLU A 66 7.77 1.38 9.11
CA GLU A 66 7.98 0.25 10.02
C GLU A 66 7.97 0.69 11.49
N GLY A 67 8.62 1.81 11.82
CA GLY A 67 8.61 2.36 13.18
C GLY A 67 7.24 2.91 13.63
N HIS A 68 6.50 3.56 12.74
CA HIS A 68 5.19 4.11 13.08
C HIS A 68 4.11 3.04 13.20
N GLN A 69 4.13 2.02 12.34
CA GLN A 69 3.10 0.97 12.33
C GLN A 69 3.49 -0.26 13.17
N GLY A 70 4.78 -0.40 13.53
CA GLY A 70 5.26 -1.57 14.26
C GLY A 70 5.18 -2.84 13.41
N VAL A 71 5.43 -2.73 12.10
CA VAL A 71 5.45 -3.87 11.18
C VAL A 71 6.72 -3.83 10.35
N ARG A 72 7.20 -4.99 9.90
CA ARG A 72 8.28 -5.14 8.93
C ARG A 72 7.72 -5.09 7.52
N ILE A 73 8.30 -4.32 6.62
CA ILE A 73 7.89 -4.27 5.22
C ILE A 73 8.93 -5.00 4.36
N GLN A 74 8.50 -6.03 3.64
CA GLN A 74 9.38 -6.73 2.71
C GLN A 74 9.72 -5.84 1.50
N ASP A 75 10.95 -5.92 0.99
CA ASP A 75 11.33 -5.14 -0.21
C ASP A 75 10.46 -5.49 -1.42
N ARG A 76 10.07 -6.76 -1.54
CA ARG A 76 9.15 -7.24 -2.58
C ARG A 76 7.77 -6.60 -2.48
N ALA A 77 7.28 -6.30 -1.28
CA ALA A 77 6.02 -5.59 -1.09
C ALA A 77 6.08 -4.16 -1.67
N LEU A 78 7.21 -3.45 -1.48
CA LEU A 78 7.41 -2.11 -2.04
C LEU A 78 7.41 -2.12 -3.58
N MET A 79 8.08 -3.11 -4.18
CA MET A 79 8.08 -3.30 -5.64
C MET A 79 6.67 -3.54 -6.18
N VAL A 80 5.93 -4.45 -5.54
CA VAL A 80 4.56 -4.79 -5.93
C VAL A 80 3.62 -3.59 -5.73
N ALA A 81 3.79 -2.81 -4.66
CA ALA A 81 3.00 -1.61 -4.42
C ALA A 81 3.19 -0.56 -5.53
N ALA A 82 4.44 -0.29 -5.93
CA ALA A 82 4.72 0.63 -7.03
C ALA A 82 4.18 0.12 -8.37
N GLN A 83 4.38 -1.16 -8.69
CA GLN A 83 3.93 -1.76 -9.94
C GLN A 83 2.41 -1.84 -10.05
N LEU A 84 1.73 -2.35 -9.02
CA LEU A 84 0.28 -2.50 -9.02
C LEU A 84 -0.43 -1.16 -8.96
N SER A 85 0.06 -0.19 -8.17
CA SER A 85 -0.55 1.14 -8.15
C SER A 85 -0.41 1.87 -9.47
N SER A 86 0.76 1.78 -10.12
CA SER A 86 0.97 2.32 -11.46
C SER A 86 0.00 1.72 -12.48
N ARG A 87 -0.17 0.40 -12.44
CA ARG A 87 -0.97 -0.36 -13.42
C ARG A 87 -2.48 -0.30 -13.20
N CYS A 88 -2.92 -0.38 -11.94
CA CYS A 88 -4.32 -0.62 -11.60
C CYS A 88 -5.05 0.62 -11.06
N ILE A 89 -4.33 1.67 -10.65
CA ILE A 89 -4.90 2.90 -10.08
C ILE A 89 -4.56 4.07 -11.01
N THR A 90 -5.46 4.37 -11.96
CA THR A 90 -5.25 5.36 -13.03
C THR A 90 -5.70 6.78 -12.69
N GLY A 91 -6.52 6.96 -11.66
CA GLY A 91 -7.02 8.28 -11.22
C GLY A 91 -6.11 9.01 -10.21
N ARG A 92 -4.94 8.45 -9.90
CA ARG A 92 -3.98 8.98 -8.92
C ARG A 92 -2.57 8.83 -9.46
N HIS A 93 -1.66 9.65 -8.94
CA HIS A 93 -0.26 9.72 -9.40
C HIS A 93 0.68 9.10 -8.35
N LEU A 94 1.78 8.51 -8.83
CA LEU A 94 2.92 8.17 -8.00
C LEU A 94 3.57 9.46 -7.43
N PRO A 95 4.26 9.37 -6.28
CA PRO A 95 4.43 8.19 -5.42
C PRO A 95 3.27 8.00 -4.43
N ASP A 96 2.38 8.98 -4.32
CA ASP A 96 1.31 9.08 -3.32
C ASP A 96 0.43 7.81 -3.25
N LYS A 97 -0.11 7.36 -4.38
CA LYS A 97 -0.92 6.14 -4.43
C LYS A 97 -0.18 4.87 -3.98
N ALA A 98 1.14 4.80 -4.16
CA ALA A 98 1.93 3.64 -3.75
C ALA A 98 2.23 3.69 -2.25
N ILE A 99 2.45 4.89 -1.72
CA ILE A 99 2.62 5.14 -0.28
C ILE A 99 1.36 4.72 0.48
N ASP A 100 0.19 5.17 0.02
CA ASP A 100 -1.07 4.81 0.67
C ASP A 100 -1.34 3.30 0.67
N LEU A 101 -1.00 2.58 -0.42
CA LEU A 101 -1.13 1.13 -0.46
C LEU A 101 -0.27 0.45 0.59
N VAL A 102 0.97 0.91 0.76
CA VAL A 102 1.88 0.35 1.77
C VAL A 102 1.37 0.66 3.16
N ASP A 103 0.93 1.90 3.42
CA ASP A 103 0.41 2.30 4.74
C ASP A 103 -0.84 1.52 5.12
N GLU A 104 -1.78 1.35 4.18
CA GLU A 104 -3.00 0.59 4.45
C GLU A 104 -2.72 -0.91 4.64
N ALA A 105 -1.78 -1.49 3.89
CA ALA A 105 -1.34 -2.86 4.11
C ALA A 105 -0.67 -3.02 5.49
N CYS A 106 0.10 -2.02 5.94
CA CYS A 106 0.66 -2.02 7.30
C CYS A 106 -0.45 -2.00 8.36
N ALA A 107 -1.47 -1.15 8.17
CA ALA A 107 -2.60 -1.05 9.10
C ALA A 107 -3.39 -2.36 9.20
N ILE A 108 -3.61 -3.05 8.08
CA ILE A 108 -4.28 -4.37 8.06
C ILE A 108 -3.49 -5.40 8.84
N VAL A 109 -2.17 -5.49 8.61
CA VAL A 109 -1.30 -6.42 9.34
C VAL A 109 -1.28 -6.11 10.83
N GLN A 110 -1.23 -4.83 11.20
CA GLN A 110 -1.27 -4.40 12.60
C GLN A 110 -2.59 -4.79 13.31
N LEU A 111 -3.74 -4.66 12.63
CA LEU A 111 -5.03 -5.05 13.19
C LEU A 111 -5.17 -6.57 13.34
N ASN A 112 -4.60 -7.34 12.42
CA ASN A 112 -4.64 -8.81 12.42
C ASN A 112 -3.54 -9.46 13.27
N SER A 113 -2.90 -8.68 14.17
CA SER A 113 -1.78 -9.18 14.96
C SER A 113 -2.16 -10.30 15.93
N GLN A 114 -3.43 -10.47 16.33
CA GLN A 114 -3.78 -11.59 17.18
C GLN A 114 -3.86 -12.89 16.34
N PRO A 115 -3.11 -13.96 16.69
CA PRO A 115 -3.18 -15.22 15.98
C PRO A 115 -4.62 -15.75 15.91
N GLU A 116 -5.05 -16.21 14.73
CA GLU A 116 -6.40 -16.75 14.52
C GLU A 116 -6.73 -17.89 15.47
N GLU A 117 -5.74 -18.71 15.85
CA GLU A 117 -5.90 -19.77 16.83
C GLU A 117 -6.36 -19.25 18.20
N ILE A 118 -5.79 -18.13 18.66
CA ILE A 118 -6.15 -17.50 19.94
C ILE A 118 -7.56 -16.93 19.85
N ASP A 119 -7.87 -16.22 18.77
CA ASP A 119 -9.20 -15.62 18.57
C ASP A 119 -10.30 -16.69 18.48
N ASN A 120 -10.06 -17.77 17.73
CA ASN A 120 -11.00 -18.90 17.64
C ASN A 120 -11.26 -19.57 19.00
N LEU A 121 -10.20 -19.77 19.80
CA LEU A 121 -10.33 -20.31 21.16
C LEU A 121 -11.09 -19.34 22.09
N GLU A 122 -10.79 -18.04 22.04
CA GLU A 122 -11.47 -17.02 22.85
C GLU A 122 -12.96 -16.91 22.50
N ARG A 123 -13.31 -16.90 21.21
CA ARG A 123 -14.72 -16.91 20.76
C ARG A 123 -15.44 -18.16 21.24
N ARG A 124 -14.80 -19.34 21.17
CA ARG A 124 -15.41 -20.59 21.63
C ARG A 124 -15.61 -20.61 23.14
N ILE A 125 -14.62 -20.12 23.91
CA ILE A 125 -14.73 -19.98 25.37
C ILE A 125 -15.89 -19.03 25.70
N MET A 126 -15.99 -17.87 25.03
CA MET A 126 -17.08 -16.91 25.25
C MET A 126 -18.46 -17.53 25.02
N GLN A 127 -18.64 -18.31 23.94
CA GLN A 127 -19.89 -19.03 23.68
C GLN A 127 -20.25 -20.01 24.81
N LEU A 128 -19.27 -20.78 25.26
CA LEU A 128 -19.45 -21.75 26.34
C LEU A 128 -19.67 -21.09 27.71
N GLU A 129 -19.09 -19.92 27.97
CA GLU A 129 -19.34 -19.14 29.20
C GLU A 129 -20.77 -18.58 29.23
N ILE A 130 -21.30 -18.13 28.08
CA ILE A 130 -22.70 -17.73 27.95
C ILE A 130 -23.63 -18.93 28.17
N GLU A 131 -23.32 -20.08 27.55
CA GLU A 131 -24.06 -21.34 27.75
C GLU A 131 -24.03 -21.77 29.23
N HIS A 132 -22.86 -21.71 29.87
CA HIS A 132 -22.68 -22.01 31.28
C HIS A 132 -23.59 -21.15 32.17
N HIS A 133 -23.58 -19.82 31.97
CA HIS A 133 -24.42 -18.91 32.74
C HIS A 133 -25.93 -19.07 32.49
N ALA A 134 -26.32 -19.53 31.30
CA ALA A 134 -27.71 -19.89 31.03
C ALA A 134 -28.10 -21.17 31.79
N LEU A 135 -27.27 -22.21 31.71
CA LEU A 135 -27.50 -23.50 32.34
C LEU A 135 -27.44 -23.46 33.87
N GLU A 136 -26.68 -22.54 34.47
CA GLU A 136 -26.64 -22.32 35.92
C GLU A 136 -28.02 -21.96 36.53
N LYS A 137 -28.91 -21.38 35.73
CA LYS A 137 -30.25 -20.97 36.18
C LYS A 137 -31.28 -22.11 36.09
N GLU A 138 -30.94 -23.17 35.36
CA GLU A 138 -31.81 -24.32 35.12
C GLU A 138 -31.65 -25.40 36.21
N LYS A 139 -32.73 -26.13 36.50
CA LYS A 139 -32.78 -27.09 37.63
C LYS A 139 -32.95 -28.54 37.23
N ASP A 140 -33.23 -28.82 35.96
CA ASP A 140 -33.48 -30.17 35.46
C ASP A 140 -32.17 -31.00 35.37
N LYS A 141 -32.33 -32.33 35.33
CA LYS A 141 -31.19 -33.25 35.32
C LYS A 141 -30.37 -33.17 34.03
N ALA A 142 -30.99 -32.84 32.89
CA ALA A 142 -30.29 -32.74 31.62
C ALA A 142 -29.40 -31.49 31.58
N SER A 143 -29.91 -30.35 32.05
CA SER A 143 -29.14 -29.11 32.19
C SER A 143 -27.95 -29.25 33.14
N LYS A 144 -28.10 -30.00 34.25
CA LYS A 144 -26.97 -30.29 35.15
C LYS A 144 -25.89 -31.14 34.49
N ALA A 145 -26.27 -32.18 33.73
CA ALA A 145 -25.31 -33.01 33.01
C ALA A 145 -24.58 -32.20 31.93
N ARG A 146 -25.31 -31.36 31.18
CA ARG A 146 -24.72 -30.45 30.18
C ARG A 146 -23.80 -29.42 30.81
N LEU A 147 -24.16 -28.87 31.97
CA LEU A 147 -23.33 -27.92 32.71
C LEU A 147 -21.97 -28.53 33.08
N ASP A 148 -21.95 -29.80 33.51
CA ASP A 148 -20.71 -30.50 33.83
C ASP A 148 -19.85 -30.76 32.58
N GLU A 149 -20.45 -31.04 31.42
CA GLU A 149 -19.74 -31.12 30.14
C GLU A 149 -19.13 -29.77 29.73
N VAL A 150 -19.92 -28.69 29.77
CA VAL A 150 -19.49 -27.34 29.43
C VAL A 150 -18.32 -26.89 30.33
N LYS A 151 -18.35 -27.22 31.62
CA LYS A 151 -17.24 -26.95 32.54
C LYS A 151 -15.95 -27.66 32.13
N ARG A 152 -16.03 -28.92 31.69
CA ARG A 152 -14.87 -29.66 31.19
C ARG A 152 -14.34 -29.06 29.91
N GLU A 153 -15.21 -28.77 28.93
CA GLU A 153 -14.83 -28.12 27.68
C GLU A 153 -14.15 -26.76 27.92
N LEU A 154 -14.69 -25.96 28.86
CA LEU A 154 -14.09 -24.68 29.26
C LEU A 154 -12.70 -24.87 29.87
N SER A 155 -12.50 -25.87 30.73
CA SER A 155 -11.20 -26.16 31.33
C SER A 155 -10.17 -26.53 30.25
N ASP A 156 -10.54 -27.46 29.36
CA ASP A 156 -9.66 -27.94 28.29
C ASP A 156 -9.26 -26.81 27.32
N LEU A 157 -10.21 -25.95 26.97
CA LEU A 157 -9.94 -24.80 26.10
C LEU A 157 -9.10 -23.73 26.80
N LYS A 158 -9.32 -23.48 28.10
CA LYS A 158 -8.50 -22.54 28.89
C LYS A 158 -7.07 -23.05 29.03
N GLU A 159 -6.86 -24.35 29.26
CA GLU A 159 -5.52 -24.96 29.30
C GLU A 159 -4.78 -24.86 27.97
N LYS A 160 -5.49 -24.97 26.83
CA LYS A 160 -4.90 -24.75 25.50
C LYS A 160 -4.61 -23.28 25.21
N LEU A 161 -5.46 -22.37 25.66
CA LEU A 161 -5.34 -20.93 25.42
C LEU A 161 -4.19 -20.29 26.21
N GLN A 162 -4.02 -20.66 27.50
CA GLN A 162 -3.01 -20.08 28.38
C GLN A 162 -1.58 -20.05 27.81
N PRO A 163 -0.99 -21.17 27.32
CA PRO A 163 0.35 -21.15 26.77
C PRO A 163 0.47 -20.30 25.50
N LEU A 164 -0.56 -20.31 24.64
CA LEU A 164 -0.59 -19.50 23.41
C LEU A 164 -0.64 -18.00 23.76
N LYS A 165 -1.50 -17.63 24.71
CA LYS A 165 -1.66 -16.26 25.18
C LYS A 165 -0.40 -15.74 25.85
N MET A 166 0.27 -16.55 26.68
CA MET A 166 1.56 -16.18 27.29
C MET A 166 2.66 -15.96 26.25
N LYS A 167 2.75 -16.84 25.23
CA LYS A 167 3.69 -16.66 24.11
C LYS A 167 3.42 -15.36 23.36
N TYR A 168 2.16 -15.15 22.97
CA TYR A 168 1.72 -13.92 22.29
C TYR A 168 2.03 -12.66 23.09
N GLN A 169 1.70 -12.64 24.38
CA GLN A 169 1.96 -11.49 25.26
C GLN A 169 3.45 -11.17 25.33
N LYS A 170 4.31 -12.18 25.49
CA LYS A 170 5.76 -12.03 25.54
C LYS A 170 6.35 -11.51 24.23
N GLU A 171 5.85 -12.02 23.10
CA GLU A 171 6.25 -11.53 21.77
C GLU A 171 5.83 -10.08 21.56
N LYS A 172 4.59 -9.73 21.91
CA LYS A 172 4.07 -8.36 21.82
C LYS A 172 4.87 -7.38 22.67
N GLU A 173 5.16 -7.72 23.93
CA GLU A 173 5.96 -6.87 24.82
C GLU A 173 7.38 -6.64 24.27
N ARG A 174 8.00 -7.67 23.68
CA ARG A 174 9.30 -7.54 23.01
C ARG A 174 9.23 -6.57 21.84
N ILE A 175 8.20 -6.68 21.01
CA ILE A 175 8.03 -5.82 19.82
C ILE A 175 7.76 -4.37 20.24
N ASP A 176 6.90 -4.16 21.22
CA ASP A 176 6.60 -2.84 21.78
C ASP A 176 7.88 -2.17 22.33
N GLU A 177 8.76 -2.93 22.97
CA GLU A 177 10.02 -2.41 23.48
C GLU A 177 11.02 -2.09 22.34
N ILE A 178 11.12 -2.94 21.31
CA ILE A 178 11.89 -2.65 20.09
C ILE A 178 11.39 -1.35 19.45
N ARG A 179 10.07 -1.17 19.35
CA ARG A 179 9.46 0.03 18.77
C ARG A 179 9.79 1.29 19.57
N ARG A 180 9.70 1.23 20.90
CA ARG A 180 10.11 2.32 21.81
C ARG A 180 11.58 2.68 21.64
N LEU A 181 12.47 1.69 21.59
CA LEU A 181 13.90 1.90 21.42
C LEU A 181 14.23 2.49 20.04
N LYS A 182 13.59 2.03 18.96
CA LYS A 182 13.74 2.62 17.61
C LYS A 182 13.29 4.08 17.57
N GLN A 183 12.17 4.41 18.22
CA GLN A 183 11.72 5.79 18.34
C GLN A 183 12.73 6.65 19.11
N LYS A 184 13.21 6.16 20.25
CA LYS A 184 14.23 6.85 21.05
C LYS A 184 15.53 7.07 20.27
N ARG A 185 15.99 6.08 19.49
CA ARG A 185 17.15 6.20 18.59
C ARG A 185 16.98 7.36 17.62
N LYS A 186 15.80 7.46 16.99
CA LYS A 186 15.49 8.51 16.02
C LYS A 186 15.48 9.91 16.66
N GLU A 187 14.91 10.04 17.85
CA GLU A 187 14.91 11.29 18.61
C GLU A 187 16.34 11.73 18.96
N LEU A 188 17.17 10.78 19.42
CA LEU A 188 18.58 11.04 19.74
C LEU A 188 19.41 11.42 18.51
N LEU A 189 19.19 10.74 17.37
CA LEU A 189 19.85 11.09 16.10
C LEU A 189 19.49 12.50 15.65
N PHE A 190 18.22 12.87 15.73
CA PHE A 190 17.78 14.23 15.40
C PHE A 190 18.41 15.28 16.34
N ALA A 191 18.42 15.00 17.65
CA ALA A 191 19.04 15.88 18.63
C ALA A 191 20.56 16.03 18.40
N ALA A 192 21.23 14.95 17.99
CA ALA A 192 22.67 14.97 17.67
C ALA A 192 22.95 15.79 16.41
N GLU A 193 22.13 15.66 15.36
CA GLU A 193 22.22 16.50 14.17
C GLU A 193 21.98 17.97 14.48
N GLU A 194 20.99 18.28 15.31
CA GLU A 194 20.68 19.65 15.69
C GLU A 194 21.83 20.28 16.50
N ALA A 195 22.38 19.55 17.48
CA ALA A 195 23.56 19.98 18.23
C ALA A 195 24.76 20.24 17.30
N GLN A 196 24.98 19.38 16.30
CA GLN A 196 26.02 19.56 15.31
C GLN A 196 25.81 20.83 14.46
N ARG A 197 24.58 21.09 14.00
CA ARG A 197 24.24 22.31 13.23
C ARG A 197 24.45 23.59 14.04
N ARG A 198 24.30 23.52 15.36
CA ARG A 198 24.52 24.64 16.30
C ARG A 198 25.97 24.75 16.80
N PHE A 199 26.88 23.88 16.34
CA PHE A 199 28.26 23.77 16.81
C PHE A 199 28.40 23.43 18.32
N GLU A 200 27.38 22.78 18.92
CA GLU A 200 27.43 22.24 20.28
C GLU A 200 28.19 20.91 20.31
N LEU A 201 29.51 20.94 20.08
CA LEU A 201 30.33 19.74 19.84
C LEU A 201 30.36 18.75 21.01
N ALA A 202 30.41 19.23 22.25
CA ALA A 202 30.41 18.37 23.44
C ALA A 202 29.11 17.55 23.53
N ARG A 203 27.97 18.22 23.40
CA ARG A 203 26.65 17.58 23.40
C ARG A 203 26.47 16.60 22.25
N ALA A 204 26.96 16.94 21.04
CA ALA A 204 26.91 16.04 19.90
C ALA A 204 27.76 14.77 20.13
N ALA A 205 28.91 14.88 20.80
CA ALA A 205 29.74 13.75 21.17
C ALA A 205 29.08 12.86 22.22
N ASP A 206 28.51 13.44 23.28
CA ASP A 206 27.81 12.70 24.34
C ASP A 206 26.61 11.91 23.78
N LEU A 207 25.86 12.51 22.85
CA LEU A 207 24.74 11.85 22.18
C LEU A 207 25.20 10.70 21.29
N ARG A 208 26.23 10.91 20.44
CA ARG A 208 26.70 9.89 19.49
C ARG A 208 27.41 8.72 20.15
N PHE A 209 28.29 8.97 21.11
CA PHE A 209 29.15 7.95 21.72
C PHE A 209 28.63 7.42 23.05
N GLY A 210 27.64 8.07 23.66
CA GLY A 210 26.93 7.59 24.84
C GLY A 210 25.53 7.09 24.48
N ALA A 211 24.56 8.00 24.51
CA ALA A 211 23.13 7.65 24.49
C ALA A 211 22.70 6.84 23.26
N ILE A 212 23.21 7.17 22.06
CA ILE A 212 22.87 6.42 20.83
C ILE A 212 23.44 5.00 20.89
N GLN A 213 24.70 4.82 21.31
CA GLN A 213 25.29 3.49 21.43
C GLN A 213 24.59 2.61 22.46
N GLU A 214 24.16 3.18 23.59
CA GLU A 214 23.38 2.45 24.60
C GLU A 214 22.06 1.92 24.02
N VAL A 215 21.34 2.76 23.25
CA VAL A 215 20.09 2.38 22.60
C VAL A 215 20.32 1.35 21.49
N GLU A 216 21.39 1.49 20.70
CA GLU A 216 21.74 0.51 19.67
C GLU A 216 22.14 -0.84 20.28
N ALA A 217 22.90 -0.85 21.38
CA ALA A 217 23.25 -2.07 22.10
C ALA A 217 22.02 -2.74 22.72
N ALA A 218 21.06 -1.97 23.23
CA ALA A 218 19.78 -2.49 23.72
C ALA A 218 18.96 -3.10 22.57
N LEU A 219 18.85 -2.40 21.43
CA LEU A 219 18.17 -2.92 20.24
C LEU A 219 18.77 -4.23 19.75
N ALA A 220 20.11 -4.31 19.66
CA ALA A 220 20.79 -5.52 19.21
C ALA A 220 20.43 -6.75 20.07
N LYS A 221 20.37 -6.60 21.41
CA LYS A 221 19.95 -7.70 22.32
C LYS A 221 18.53 -8.20 22.04
N PHE A 222 17.61 -7.27 21.71
CA PHE A 222 16.23 -7.64 21.39
C PHE A 222 16.06 -8.16 19.96
N GLU A 223 16.94 -7.83 19.01
CA GLU A 223 16.90 -8.34 17.64
C GLU A 223 17.59 -9.72 17.50
N GLU A 224 18.62 -10.01 18.29
CA GLU A 224 19.39 -11.27 18.23
C GLU A 224 18.61 -12.48 18.81
N SER A 225 17.63 -12.24 19.66
CA SER A 225 16.78 -13.27 20.29
C SER A 225 15.67 -13.83 19.38
N THR A 226 15.84 -13.79 18.06
CA THR A 226 14.81 -14.19 17.10
C THR A 226 14.77 -15.71 16.95
N ASP A 227 13.88 -16.35 17.70
CA ASP A 227 13.49 -17.76 17.50
C ASP A 227 12.76 -17.93 16.16
N GLU A 228 12.98 -19.06 15.48
CA GLU A 228 12.41 -19.38 14.16
C GLU A 228 10.88 -19.62 14.17
N ASN A 229 10.23 -19.64 15.34
CA ASN A 229 8.79 -19.86 15.52
C ASN A 229 8.07 -18.61 16.08
N LEU A 230 8.08 -17.51 15.33
CA LEU A 230 7.30 -16.31 15.65
C LEU A 230 5.80 -16.56 15.43
N MET A 231 4.95 -16.33 16.44
CA MET A 231 3.48 -16.32 16.24
C MET A 231 3.00 -15.04 15.56
N LEU A 232 3.72 -13.94 15.79
CA LEU A 232 3.48 -12.65 15.17
C LEU A 232 4.20 -12.52 13.83
N SER A 233 3.48 -12.75 12.72
CA SER A 233 3.95 -12.37 11.38
C SER A 233 3.63 -10.90 11.12
N GLU A 234 4.37 -9.99 11.75
CA GLU A 234 4.25 -8.55 11.50
C GLU A 234 4.90 -8.14 10.17
N ALA A 235 4.78 -8.95 9.12
CA ALA A 235 5.45 -8.70 7.85
C ALA A 235 4.45 -8.36 6.74
N VAL A 236 4.58 -7.16 6.16
CA VAL A 236 3.87 -6.78 4.95
C VAL A 236 4.59 -7.39 3.75
N GLY A 237 3.93 -8.33 3.10
CA GLY A 237 4.36 -9.00 1.88
C GLY A 237 3.61 -8.53 0.63
N PRO A 238 3.98 -9.08 -0.54
CA PRO A 238 3.26 -8.87 -1.80
C PRO A 238 1.76 -9.17 -1.73
N GLU A 239 1.38 -10.17 -0.95
CA GLU A 239 0.02 -10.68 -0.85
C GLU A 239 -0.91 -9.64 -0.22
N GLN A 240 -0.48 -8.99 0.87
CA GLN A 240 -1.25 -7.94 1.53
C GLN A 240 -1.43 -6.72 0.61
N ILE A 241 -0.40 -6.37 -0.16
CA ILE A 241 -0.51 -5.28 -1.14
C ILE A 241 -1.52 -5.62 -2.23
N ALA A 242 -1.51 -6.86 -2.74
CA ALA A 242 -2.45 -7.30 -3.76
C ALA A 242 -3.89 -7.34 -3.23
N GLU A 243 -4.09 -7.71 -1.97
CA GLU A 243 -5.39 -7.68 -1.31
C GLU A 243 -5.96 -6.25 -1.21
N VAL A 244 -5.14 -5.29 -0.80
CA VAL A 244 -5.54 -3.87 -0.75
C VAL A 244 -5.92 -3.37 -2.14
N VAL A 245 -5.10 -3.64 -3.16
CA VAL A 245 -5.38 -3.25 -4.55
C VAL A 245 -6.67 -3.89 -5.05
N SER A 246 -6.90 -5.17 -4.74
CA SER A 246 -8.14 -5.88 -5.08
C SER A 246 -9.35 -5.18 -4.46
N ARG A 247 -9.26 -4.76 -3.19
CA ARG A 247 -10.34 -4.04 -2.51
C ARG A 247 -10.62 -2.68 -3.13
N TRP A 248 -9.59 -1.93 -3.50
CA TRP A 248 -9.75 -0.60 -4.11
C TRP A 248 -10.29 -0.64 -5.53
N THR A 249 -9.88 -1.63 -6.31
CA THR A 249 -10.15 -1.68 -7.75
C THR A 249 -11.24 -2.69 -8.14
N GLY A 250 -11.63 -3.58 -7.23
CA GLY A 250 -12.51 -4.72 -7.50
C GLY A 250 -11.87 -5.81 -8.38
N ILE A 251 -10.58 -5.71 -8.70
CA ILE A 251 -9.87 -6.70 -9.53
C ILE A 251 -9.43 -7.86 -8.64
N PRO A 252 -9.91 -9.10 -8.85
CA PRO A 252 -9.54 -10.23 -8.01
C PRO A 252 -8.03 -10.45 -7.92
N VAL A 253 -7.54 -10.81 -6.72
CA VAL A 253 -6.12 -11.08 -6.45
C VAL A 253 -5.51 -12.09 -7.43
N THR A 254 -6.28 -13.11 -7.82
CA THR A 254 -5.87 -14.11 -8.83
C THR A 254 -5.49 -13.50 -10.18
N ARG A 255 -6.09 -12.35 -10.55
CA ARG A 255 -5.76 -11.61 -11.78
C ARG A 255 -4.63 -10.61 -11.59
N LEU A 256 -4.34 -10.20 -10.36
CA LEU A 256 -3.26 -9.26 -10.05
C LEU A 256 -1.88 -9.95 -10.08
N GLY A 257 -1.82 -11.21 -9.61
CA GLY A 257 -0.60 -12.03 -9.59
C GLY A 257 -0.21 -12.63 -10.95
N GLN A 258 -1.08 -12.59 -11.95
CA GLN A 258 -0.74 -13.06 -13.30
C GLN A 258 0.35 -12.17 -13.91
N ASN A 259 1.39 -12.84 -14.42
CA ASN A 259 2.47 -12.14 -15.08
C ASN A 259 1.95 -11.44 -16.34
N GLU A 260 2.48 -10.26 -16.69
CA GLU A 260 2.01 -9.53 -17.88
C GLU A 260 2.13 -10.39 -19.14
N LYS A 261 3.19 -11.20 -19.23
CA LYS A 261 3.39 -12.22 -20.26
C LYS A 261 2.27 -13.26 -20.31
N GLU A 262 1.85 -13.78 -19.16
CA GLU A 262 0.76 -14.77 -19.06
C GLU A 262 -0.60 -14.19 -19.40
N ARG A 263 -0.83 -12.90 -19.12
CA ARG A 263 -2.03 -12.21 -19.61
C ARG A 263 -1.95 -12.00 -21.11
N LEU A 264 -0.78 -11.72 -21.67
CA LEU A 264 -0.66 -11.53 -23.10
C LEU A 264 -0.82 -12.84 -23.89
N ILE A 265 -0.33 -13.95 -23.33
CA ILE A 265 -0.60 -15.30 -23.83
C ILE A 265 -2.11 -15.60 -23.66
N GLY A 266 -2.81 -15.83 -24.77
CA GLY A 266 -4.27 -16.02 -24.79
C GLY A 266 -5.10 -14.72 -24.80
N LEU A 267 -4.49 -13.55 -25.07
CA LEU A 267 -5.25 -12.30 -25.25
C LEU A 267 -6.30 -12.42 -26.36
N ALA A 268 -5.93 -12.94 -27.53
CA ALA A 268 -6.84 -13.12 -28.66
C ALA A 268 -8.03 -14.02 -28.28
N GLU A 269 -7.76 -15.21 -27.73
CA GLU A 269 -8.79 -16.19 -27.33
C GLU A 269 -9.82 -15.59 -26.38
N ARG A 270 -9.38 -14.82 -25.37
CA ARG A 270 -10.29 -14.15 -24.42
C ARG A 270 -11.09 -13.02 -25.06
N LEU A 271 -10.56 -12.36 -26.08
CA LEU A 271 -11.31 -11.39 -26.85
C LEU A 271 -12.39 -12.08 -27.70
N HIS A 272 -12.08 -13.22 -28.34
CA HIS A 272 -13.07 -14.01 -29.10
C HIS A 272 -14.20 -14.56 -28.23
N GLN A 273 -13.94 -14.85 -26.95
CA GLN A 273 -14.99 -15.25 -25.99
C GLN A 273 -16.05 -14.16 -25.75
N ARG A 274 -15.72 -12.89 -26.01
CA ARG A 274 -16.60 -11.74 -25.78
C ARG A 274 -17.04 -11.05 -27.07
N VAL A 275 -16.30 -11.23 -28.16
CA VAL A 275 -16.53 -10.59 -29.45
C VAL A 275 -16.79 -11.67 -30.49
N LEU A 276 -18.01 -11.71 -31.01
CA LEU A 276 -18.44 -12.69 -32.01
C LEU A 276 -18.22 -12.15 -33.44
N GLY A 277 -17.66 -13.00 -34.32
CA GLY A 277 -17.62 -12.78 -35.78
C GLY A 277 -16.53 -11.85 -36.33
N GLN A 278 -15.68 -11.26 -35.47
CA GLN A 278 -14.64 -10.30 -35.86
C GLN A 278 -13.23 -10.89 -35.77
N ASP A 279 -13.03 -12.09 -36.32
CA ASP A 279 -11.85 -12.88 -35.99
C ASP A 279 -10.53 -12.26 -36.47
N GLN A 280 -10.53 -11.70 -37.67
CA GLN A 280 -9.37 -10.99 -38.22
C GLN A 280 -9.03 -9.72 -37.44
N VAL A 281 -10.05 -8.95 -37.03
CA VAL A 281 -9.87 -7.70 -36.29
C VAL A 281 -9.35 -7.98 -34.88
N VAL A 282 -9.92 -8.96 -34.19
CA VAL A 282 -9.49 -9.39 -32.85
C VAL A 282 -8.05 -9.89 -32.88
N SER A 283 -7.69 -10.69 -33.89
CA SER A 283 -6.32 -11.18 -34.06
C SER A 283 -5.33 -10.06 -34.35
N ALA A 284 -5.66 -9.13 -35.26
CA ALA A 284 -4.80 -8.01 -35.61
C ALA A 284 -4.57 -7.06 -34.42
N VAL A 285 -5.62 -6.76 -33.64
CA VAL A 285 -5.50 -5.94 -32.42
C VAL A 285 -4.68 -6.65 -31.36
N ALA A 286 -4.91 -7.94 -31.12
CA ALA A 286 -4.13 -8.71 -30.16
C ALA A 286 -2.64 -8.74 -30.54
N GLU A 287 -2.33 -8.92 -31.82
CA GLU A 287 -0.96 -8.90 -32.34
C GLU A 287 -0.30 -7.52 -32.21
N ALA A 288 -1.03 -6.44 -32.52
CA ALA A 288 -0.54 -5.07 -32.34
C ALA A 288 -0.22 -4.76 -30.88
N VAL A 289 -1.08 -5.18 -29.94
CA VAL A 289 -0.85 -5.02 -28.50
C VAL A 289 0.36 -5.82 -28.04
N LEU A 290 0.52 -7.07 -28.50
CA LEU A 290 1.67 -7.92 -28.19
C LEU A 290 2.98 -7.27 -28.65
N ARG A 291 3.03 -6.71 -29.86
CA ARG A 291 4.23 -6.05 -30.39
C ARG A 291 4.56 -4.76 -29.65
N SER A 292 3.55 -3.93 -29.37
CA SER A 292 3.76 -2.70 -28.59
C SER A 292 4.34 -2.99 -27.20
N ARG A 293 3.89 -4.06 -26.55
CA ARG A 293 4.40 -4.48 -25.24
C ARG A 293 5.77 -5.15 -25.28
N ALA A 294 6.14 -5.73 -26.42
CA ALA A 294 7.47 -6.29 -26.68
C ALA A 294 8.46 -5.26 -27.24
N GLU A 295 8.07 -3.97 -27.31
CA GLU A 295 8.85 -2.89 -27.96
C GLU A 295 9.28 -3.22 -29.40
N LEU A 296 8.51 -4.08 -30.07
CA LEU A 296 8.75 -4.44 -31.47
C LEU A 296 8.10 -3.40 -32.38
N PRO A 297 8.75 -3.04 -33.51
CA PRO A 297 8.18 -2.11 -34.46
C PRO A 297 6.85 -2.64 -35.02
N PRO A 298 5.90 -1.75 -35.36
CA PRO A 298 4.64 -2.17 -35.98
C PRO A 298 4.93 -2.88 -37.32
N SER A 299 4.29 -4.02 -37.57
CA SER A 299 4.38 -4.63 -38.91
C SER A 299 3.71 -3.70 -39.91
N ALA A 300 4.34 -3.51 -41.06
CA ALA A 300 3.63 -3.06 -42.24
C ALA A 300 2.53 -4.09 -42.55
N GLN A 301 1.26 -3.76 -42.28
CA GLN A 301 0.13 -4.53 -42.78
C GLN A 301 -0.49 -3.75 -43.94
N GLU A 302 -0.67 -4.47 -45.06
CA GLU A 302 -1.37 -4.02 -46.25
C GLU A 302 -2.78 -3.50 -45.89
N PRO A 303 -3.28 -2.49 -46.62
CA PRO A 303 -4.59 -1.92 -46.36
C PRO A 303 -5.68 -2.99 -46.45
N VAL A 304 -6.50 -3.06 -45.40
CA VAL A 304 -7.71 -3.88 -45.35
C VAL A 304 -8.56 -3.54 -46.57
N LYS A 305 -8.62 -4.45 -47.55
CA LYS A 305 -9.53 -4.31 -48.69
C LYS A 305 -10.96 -4.39 -48.17
N HIS A 306 -11.64 -3.24 -48.16
CA HIS A 306 -13.09 -3.22 -47.98
C HIS A 306 -13.73 -4.04 -49.11
N PRO A 307 -14.66 -4.96 -48.81
CA PRO A 307 -15.49 -5.55 -49.86
C PRO A 307 -16.43 -4.44 -50.37
N GLU A 308 -16.16 -3.94 -51.57
CA GLU A 308 -17.08 -3.03 -52.26
C GLU A 308 -18.42 -3.77 -52.44
N GLN A 309 -19.44 -3.27 -51.76
CA GLN A 309 -20.82 -3.66 -52.00
C GLN A 309 -21.22 -3.12 -53.37
N SER A 310 -21.43 -4.02 -54.33
CA SER A 310 -22.07 -3.77 -55.61
C SER A 310 -23.54 -3.38 -55.39
N LEU A 311 -23.79 -2.08 -55.24
CA LEU A 311 -25.14 -1.50 -55.37
C LEU A 311 -25.39 -1.20 -56.85
N GLU A 312 -25.88 -2.19 -57.57
CA GLU A 312 -26.57 -1.97 -58.85
C GLU A 312 -27.80 -1.09 -58.60
N SER A 313 -27.85 0.07 -59.25
CA SER A 313 -28.98 0.99 -59.22
C SER A 313 -29.92 0.64 -60.38
N PRO A 314 -31.21 0.33 -60.19
CA PRO A 314 -32.12 0.20 -61.31
C PRO A 314 -32.57 1.59 -61.77
N HIS A 315 -32.33 1.88 -63.04
CA HIS A 315 -32.86 3.02 -63.77
C HIS A 315 -34.39 3.07 -63.68
N PHE A 316 -34.93 4.20 -63.21
CA PHE A 316 -36.30 4.61 -63.52
C PHE A 316 -36.27 5.65 -64.64
N THR A 317 -36.73 5.24 -65.82
CA THR A 317 -37.04 6.09 -66.97
C THR A 317 -38.42 6.73 -66.75
N ASN A 318 -38.49 8.06 -66.80
CA ASN A 318 -39.75 8.80 -66.89
C ASN A 318 -40.29 8.76 -68.32
N VAL A 319 -41.45 8.13 -68.53
CA VAL A 319 -42.59 8.59 -69.37
C VAL A 319 -43.86 7.99 -68.78
#